data_AF-A0A1L3Q3U2-F1
#
_entry.id   AF-A0A1L3Q3U2-F1
#
_cell.length_a   1.000
_cell.length_b   1.000
_cell.length_c   1.000
_cell.angle_alpha   90.00
_cell.angle_beta   90.00
_cell.angle_gamma   90.00
#
_symmetry.space_group_name_H-M   'P 1'
#
loop_
_entity.id
_entity.type
_entity.pdbx_description
1 polymer ?
#
loop_
_entity_poly.entity_id
_entity_poly.type
_entity_poly.pdbx_seq_one_letter_code
_entity_poly.pdbx_strand_id
1 'polypeptide(L)' 'MPCWEYDIKPIRTDDWSKTKDELNEMGNEGWELIKFCGPLDGQGASDAFFKRLVDEANI' A
#
# COMPACT_ATOMS: atom_id res chain seq x y z
N MET A 1 -12.74 2.83 -19.44
CA MET A 1 -11.95 3.85 -18.70
C MET A 1 -11.14 3.04 -17.71
N PRO A 2 -9.84 3.27 -17.49
CA PRO A 2 -9.10 2.43 -16.54
C PRO A 2 -9.80 2.52 -15.18
N CYS A 3 -10.39 1.40 -14.76
CA CYS A 3 -11.02 1.28 -13.46
C CYS A 3 -9.88 1.11 -12.45
N TRP A 4 -9.79 2.00 -11.47
CA TRP A 4 -8.77 1.91 -10.43
C TRP A 4 -9.42 1.37 -9.16
N GLU A 5 -8.77 0.39 -8.55
CA GLU A 5 -9.11 -0.07 -7.20
C GLU A 5 -8.15 0.59 -6.22
N TYR A 6 -8.65 0.95 -5.03
CA TYR A 6 -7.88 1.60 -3.98
C TYR A 6 -8.00 0.80 -2.69
N ASP A 7 -6.88 0.66 -1.97
CA ASP A 7 -6.83 -0.02 -0.68
C ASP A 7 -5.99 0.79 0.32
N ILE A 8 -6.30 0.64 1.61
CA ILE A 8 -5.61 1.33 2.70
C ILE A 8 -5.20 0.28 3.72
N LYS A 9 -3.89 0.18 3.99
CA LYS A 9 -3.36 -0.72 5.02
C LYS A 9 -2.52 0.04 6.05
N PRO A 10 -2.71 -0.24 7.35
CA PRO A 10 -1.83 0.27 8.38
C PRO A 10 -0.47 -0.45 8.30
N ILE A 11 0.60 0.30 8.08
CA ILE A 11 1.98 -0.20 8.10
C ILE A 11 2.68 0.20 9.41
N ARG A 12 3.49 -0.72 9.93
CA ARG A 12 4.28 -0.50 11.14
C ARG A 12 5.66 0.02 10.79
N THR A 13 5.85 1.34 10.85
CA THR A 13 7.13 2.00 10.57
C THR A 13 8.21 1.77 11.62
N ASP A 14 7.86 1.15 12.76
CA ASP A 14 8.79 0.80 13.84
C ASP A 14 9.87 -0.21 13.40
N ASP A 15 9.52 -1.13 12.49
CA ASP A 15 10.46 -2.07 11.87
C ASP A 15 10.46 -1.90 10.34
N TRP A 16 11.50 -1.21 9.84
CA TRP A 16 11.64 -0.90 8.42
C TRP A 16 11.85 -2.14 7.56
N SER A 17 12.50 -3.18 8.10
CA SER A 17 12.75 -4.42 7.39
C SER A 17 11.44 -5.13 7.07
N LYS A 18 10.55 -5.22 8.07
CA LYS A 18 9.22 -5.80 7.92
C LYS A 18 8.31 -4.94 7.04
N THR A 19 8.35 -3.62 7.19
CA THR A 19 7.61 -2.68 6.33
C THR A 19 7.97 -2.90 4.85
N LYS A 20 9.26 -3.06 4.55
CA LYS A 20 9.74 -3.29 3.19
C LYS A 20 9.22 -4.61 2.62
N ASP A 21 9.15 -5.66 3.43
CA ASP A 21 8.61 -6.96 3.03
C ASP A 21 7.10 -6.86 2.68
N GLU A 22 6.31 -6.19 3.53
CA GLU A 22 4.88 -5.96 3.28
C GLU A 22 4.64 -5.11 2.02
N LEU A 23 5.46 -4.08 1.78
CA LEU A 23 5.38 -3.27 0.57
C LEU A 23 5.74 -4.06 -0.70
N ASN A 24 6.73 -4.95 -0.61
CA ASN A 24 7.11 -5.81 -1.72
C ASN A 24 6.00 -6.82 -2.06
N GLU A 25 5.35 -7.41 -1.05
CA GLU A 25 4.22 -8.32 -1.24
C GLU A 25 3.07 -7.61 -1.97
N MET A 26 2.69 -6.41 -1.50
CA MET A 26 1.67 -5.57 -2.16
C MET A 26 2.05 -5.26 -3.62
N GLY A 27 3.30 -4.88 -3.85
CA GLY A 27 3.82 -4.64 -5.21
C GLY A 27 3.73 -5.88 -6.12
N ASN A 28 3.99 -7.07 -5.58
CA ASN A 28 3.90 -8.32 -6.31
C ASN A 28 2.44 -8.72 -6.62
N GLU A 29 1.49 -8.31 -5.77
CA GLU A 29 0.04 -8.43 -6.02
C GLU A 29 -0.51 -7.39 -7.03
N GLY A 30 0.35 -6.50 -7.54
CA GLY A 30 -0.01 -5.47 -8.51
C GLY A 30 -0.47 -4.15 -7.89
N TRP A 31 -0.31 -3.98 -6.58
CA TRP A 31 -0.61 -2.72 -5.91
C TRP A 31 0.55 -1.73 -6.00
N GLU A 32 0.24 -0.51 -6.43
CA GLU A 32 1.16 0.62 -6.46
C GLU A 32 0.92 1.51 -5.22
N LEU A 33 1.98 1.71 -4.43
CA LEU A 33 1.97 2.64 -3.30
C LEU A 33 1.83 4.08 -3.80
N ILE A 34 0.84 4.80 -3.27
CA ILE A 34 0.57 6.21 -3.60
C ILE A 34 1.22 7.14 -2.58
N LYS A 35 0.94 6.91 -1.30
CA LYS A 35 1.42 7.75 -0.20
C LYS A 35 1.31 7.04 1.14
N PHE A 36 2.06 7.54 2.10
CA PHE A 36 1.82 7.30 3.52
C PHE A 36 1.04 8.46 4.12
N CYS A 37 0.14 8.18 5.07
CA CYS A 37 -0.60 9.17 5.82
C CYS A 37 -0.44 8.86 7.31
N GLY A 38 0.05 9.85 8.05
CA GLY A 38 0.35 9.73 9.48
C GLY A 38 1.75 10.23 9.80
N PRO A 39 2.03 10.55 11.07
CA PRO A 39 3.36 10.91 11.50
C PRO A 39 4.29 9.70 11.35
N LEU A 40 5.32 9.85 10.50
CA LEU A 40 6.47 8.93 10.46
C LEU A 40 7.31 9.03 11.75
N ASP A 41 7.07 10.07 12.55
CA ASP A 41 7.80 10.45 13.76
C ASP A 41 7.05 9.96 15.02
N GLY A 42 7.25 8.69 15.36
CA GLY A 42 7.08 8.19 16.73
C GLY A 42 5.64 7.93 17.21
N GLN A 43 5.35 6.66 17.52
CA GLN A 43 4.12 6.15 18.15
C GLN A 43 2.88 6.09 17.24
N GLY A 44 2.93 5.30 16.17
CA GLY A 44 1.70 4.89 15.49
C GLY A 44 1.95 4.12 14.21
N ALA A 45 1.02 3.22 13.88
CA ALA A 45 0.92 2.70 12.52
C ALA A 45 0.66 3.87 11.56
N SER A 46 1.39 3.93 10.45
CA SER A 46 1.13 4.88 9.37
C SER A 46 0.21 4.21 8.36
N ASP A 47 -0.80 4.91 7.85
CA ASP A 47 -1.66 4.35 6.81
C ASP A 47 -0.98 4.47 5.45
N ALA A 48 -0.78 3.35 4.76
CA ALA A 48 -0.30 3.31 3.39
C ALA A 48 -1.49 3.19 2.43
N PHE A 49 -1.50 4.06 1.43
CA PHE A 49 -2.53 4.11 0.39
C PHE A 49 -2.00 3.45 -0.87
N PHE A 50 -2.76 2.52 -1.41
CA PHE A 50 -2.42 1.78 -2.60
C PHE A 50 -3.48 1.96 -3.68
N LYS A 51 -3.07 1.82 -4.94
CA LYS A 51 -3.97 1.66 -6.09
C LYS A 51 -3.52 0.49 -6.96
N ARG A 52 -4.45 -0.14 -7.66
CA ARG A 52 -4.12 -1.00 -8.80
C ARG A 52 -5.06 -0.74 -9.96
N LEU A 53 -4.59 -1.04 -11.16
CA LEU A 53 -5.47 -1.11 -12.33
C LEU A 53 -6.33 -2.36 -12.20
N VAL A 54 -7.64 -2.17 -12.29
CA VAL A 54 -8.58 -3.25 -12.52
C VAL A 54 -8.53 -3.53 -14.00
N ASP A 55 -7.90 -4.63 -14.37
CA ASP A 55 -7.94 -5.12 -15.73
C ASP A 55 -9.36 -5.59 -16.04
N GLU A 56 -10.05 -4.90 -16.95
CA GLU A 56 -11.42 -5.23 -17.38
C GLU A 56 -11.49 -6.57 -18.15
N ALA A 57 -10.38 -7.29 -18.38
CA ALA A 57 -10.37 -8.50 -19.21
C ALA A 57 -10.85 -9.78 -18.50
N ASN A 58 -11.42 -9.70 -17.30
CA ASN A 58 -11.91 -10.86 -16.56
C ASN A 58 -13.31 -10.69 -15.92
N ILE A 59 -14.23 -9.96 -16.58
CA ILE A 59 -15.67 -9.96 -16.28
C ILE A 59 -16.45 -10.63 -17.42
#